data_AF-A0A381X247-F1
#
_entry.id   AF-A0A381X247-F1
#
_cell.length_a   1.000
_cell.length_b   1.000
_cell.length_c   1.000
_cell.angle_alpha   90.00
_cell.angle_beta   90.00
_cell.angle_gamma   90.00
#
_symmetry.space_group_name_H-M   'P 1'
#
loop_
_entity.id
_entity.type
_entity.pdbx_description
1 polymer ?
#
loop_
_entity_poly.entity_id
_entity_poly.type
_entity_poly.pdbx_seq_one_letter_code
_entity_poly.pdbx_strand_id
1 'polypeptide(L)'
;MLLFAVVQWNDPDPWLWITIYAVPGIWAGLSAAWPRFTGSKIPRTILALCVAASLVGVGLYWPHVPGFWRVEVWWQGGFGMITAEAEAAREGMGMMFAALVLAITFLARGRR
;
A
#
# COMPACT_ATOMS: atom_id res chain seq x y z
N MET A 1 -1.35 -4.24 6.08
CA MET A 1 -2.16 -3.95 4.87
C MET A 1 -3.65 -4.07 5.15
N LEU A 2 -4.21 -5.24 5.48
CA LEU A 2 -5.65 -5.32 5.78
C LEU A 2 -6.09 -4.45 6.97
N LEU A 3 -5.32 -4.43 8.06
CA LEU A 3 -5.58 -3.50 9.17
C LEU A 3 -5.52 -2.03 8.71
N PHE A 4 -4.63 -1.70 7.77
CA PHE A 4 -4.50 -0.35 7.24
C PHE A 4 -5.72 0.02 6.40
N ALA A 5 -6.29 -0.93 5.65
CA ALA A 5 -7.54 -0.74 4.94
C ALA A 5 -8.70 -0.43 5.91
N VAL A 6 -8.82 -1.18 7.02
CA VAL A 6 -9.91 -0.99 8.00
C VAL A 6 -9.93 0.42 8.59
N VAL A 7 -8.77 1.02 8.83
CA VAL A 7 -8.68 2.35 9.47
C VAL A 7 -8.83 3.53 8.49
N GLN A 8 -9.04 3.28 7.20
CA GLN A 8 -9.18 4.36 6.20
C GLN A 8 -10.54 5.05 6.19
N TRP A 9 -11.50 4.65 7.03
CA TRP A 9 -12.78 5.36 7.10
C TRP A 9 -12.68 6.81 7.56
N ASN A 10 -11.53 7.22 8.09
CA ASN A 10 -11.25 8.58 8.49
C ASN A 10 -10.53 9.41 7.39
N ASP A 11 -10.35 8.85 6.20
CA ASP A 11 -9.68 9.50 5.07
C ASP A 11 -10.72 10.22 4.17
N PRO A 12 -10.37 11.33 3.49
CA PRO A 12 -11.27 11.99 2.53
C PRO A 12 -11.69 11.09 1.37
N ASP A 13 -10.83 10.17 0.93
CA ASP A 13 -11.07 9.24 -0.18
C ASP A 13 -10.98 7.77 0.27
N PRO A 14 -11.87 7.33 1.17
CA PRO A 14 -11.66 6.09 1.91
C PRO A 14 -11.70 4.85 1.01
N TRP A 15 -12.57 4.84 -0.01
CA TRP A 15 -12.71 3.71 -0.92
C TRP A 15 -11.45 3.47 -1.76
N LEU A 16 -10.78 4.54 -2.16
CA LEU A 16 -9.52 4.47 -2.90
C LEU A 16 -8.45 3.82 -2.02
N TRP A 17 -8.24 4.35 -0.82
CA TRP A 17 -7.20 3.87 0.09
C TRP A 17 -7.47 2.47 0.63
N ILE A 18 -8.73 2.12 0.91
CA ILE A 18 -9.13 0.75 1.24
C ILE A 18 -8.71 -0.20 0.12
N THR A 19 -8.99 0.16 -1.13
CA THR A 19 -8.64 -0.66 -2.29
C THR A 19 -7.13 -0.81 -2.43
N ILE A 20 -6.39 0.30 -2.33
CA ILE A 20 -4.93 0.35 -2.38
C ILE A 20 -4.29 -0.57 -1.33
N TYR A 21 -4.84 -0.62 -0.11
CA TYR A 21 -4.33 -1.49 0.96
C TYR A 21 -4.87 -2.92 0.91
N ALA A 22 -6.07 -3.14 0.38
CA ALA A 22 -6.66 -4.47 0.26
C ALA A 22 -5.90 -5.33 -0.77
N VAL A 23 -5.56 -4.77 -1.93
CA VAL A 23 -4.83 -5.47 -3.01
C VAL A 23 -3.54 -6.16 -2.53
N PRO A 24 -2.56 -5.47 -1.92
CA PRO A 24 -1.36 -6.09 -1.36
C PRO A 24 -1.67 -7.11 -0.26
N GLY A 25 -2.66 -6.82 0.59
CA GLY A 25 -3.06 -7.74 1.66
C GLY A 25 -3.62 -9.06 1.13
N ILE A 26 -4.48 -9.01 0.12
CA ILE A 26 -5.07 -10.17 -0.54
C ILE A 26 -3.98 -10.96 -1.27
N TRP A 27 -3.12 -10.30 -2.03
CA TRP A 27 -2.01 -10.98 -2.73
C TRP A 27 -1.06 -11.68 -1.76
N ALA A 28 -0.69 -11.02 -0.66
CA ALA A 28 0.15 -11.62 0.37
C ALA A 28 -0.54 -12.85 1.00
N GLY A 29 -1.84 -12.75 1.32
CA GLY A 29 -2.64 -13.86 1.84
C GLY A 29 -2.75 -15.03 0.87
N LEU A 30 -3.05 -14.76 -0.41
CA LEU A 30 -3.13 -15.78 -1.46
C LEU A 30 -1.78 -16.44 -1.70
N SER A 31 -0.69 -15.69 -1.66
CA SER A 31 0.66 -16.24 -1.83
C SER A 31 1.06 -17.14 -0.66
N ALA A 32 0.63 -16.81 0.56
CA ALA A 32 0.87 -17.63 1.74
C ALA A 32 0.00 -18.90 1.76
N ALA A 33 -1.28 -18.80 1.41
CA ALA A 33 -2.24 -19.90 1.48
C ALA A 33 -2.19 -20.83 0.26
N TRP A 34 -2.05 -20.28 -0.95
CA TRP A 34 -2.09 -20.99 -2.23
C TRP A 34 -0.92 -20.61 -3.17
N PRO A 35 0.33 -20.94 -2.81
CA PRO A 35 1.51 -20.56 -3.59
C PRO A 35 1.53 -21.14 -5.02
N ARG A 36 0.87 -22.28 -5.26
CA ARG A 36 0.75 -22.87 -6.61
C ARG A 36 -0.11 -22.01 -7.53
N PHE A 37 -1.19 -21.42 -7.01
CA PHE A 37 -2.05 -20.52 -7.77
C PHE A 37 -1.30 -19.24 -8.15
N THR A 38 -0.68 -18.58 -7.17
CA THR A 38 0.07 -17.33 -7.40
C THR A 38 1.33 -17.53 -8.24
N GLY A 39 1.87 -18.75 -8.26
CA GLY A 39 2.98 -19.14 -9.13
C GLY A 39 2.60 -19.36 -10.60
N SER A 40 1.32 -19.58 -10.92
CA SER A 40 0.87 -19.82 -12.29
C SER A 40 0.95 -18.56 -13.16
N LYS A 41 1.05 -18.73 -14.48
CA LYS A 41 1.37 -17.64 -15.43
C LYS A 41 0.42 -16.44 -15.29
N ILE A 42 -0.89 -16.68 -15.24
CA ILE A 42 -1.89 -15.60 -15.24
C ILE A 42 -1.85 -14.79 -13.92
N PRO A 43 -2.04 -15.39 -12.72
CA PRO A 43 -1.95 -14.68 -11.45
C PRO A 43 -0.60 -13.99 -11.24
N ARG A 44 0.50 -14.62 -11.66
CA ARG A 44 1.83 -14.01 -11.58
C ARG A 44 1.94 -12.76 -12.45
N THR A 45 1.39 -12.78 -13.66
CA THR A 45 1.34 -11.58 -14.52
C THR A 45 0.48 -10.50 -13.89
N ILE A 46 -0.68 -10.83 -13.32
CA ILE A 46 -1.53 -9.83 -12.64
C ILE A 46 -0.79 -9.22 -11.45
N LEU A 47 -0.13 -10.04 -10.62
CA LEU A 47 0.69 -9.55 -9.51
C LEU A 47 1.83 -8.63 -10.00
N ALA A 48 2.49 -8.97 -11.12
CA ALA A 48 3.51 -8.11 -11.70
C ALA A 48 2.93 -6.75 -12.17
N LEU A 49 1.72 -6.74 -12.74
CA LEU A 49 1.01 -5.52 -13.11
C LEU A 49 0.63 -4.70 -11.86
N CYS A 50 0.21 -5.35 -10.77
CA CYS A 50 -0.04 -4.66 -9.50
C CYS A 50 1.25 -4.01 -8.96
N VAL A 51 2.39 -4.70 -9.02
CA VAL A 51 3.69 -4.13 -8.66
C VAL A 51 3.99 -2.90 -9.51
N ALA A 52 3.89 -3.01 -10.84
CA ALA A 52 4.14 -1.89 -11.75
C ALA A 52 3.21 -0.70 -11.47
N ALA A 53 1.91 -0.94 -11.29
CA ALA A 53 0.93 0.09 -10.96
C ALA A 53 1.24 0.77 -9.61
N SER A 54 1.67 0.00 -8.61
CA SER A 54 2.05 0.56 -7.30
C SER A 54 3.30 1.44 -7.38
N LEU A 55 4.25 1.13 -8.26
CA LEU A 55 5.44 1.97 -8.49
C LEU A 55 5.08 3.28 -9.18
N VAL A 56 4.17 3.25 -10.17
CA VAL A 56 3.60 4.47 -10.76
C VAL A 56 2.90 5.29 -9.68
N GLY A 57 2.12 4.61 -8.83
CA GLY A 57 1.44 5.23 -7.70
C GLY A 57 2.40 5.89 -6.70
N VAL A 58 3.53 5.27 -6.37
CA VAL A 58 4.58 5.90 -5.55
C VAL A 58 5.11 7.18 -6.20
N GLY A 59 5.27 7.20 -7.52
CA GLY A 59 5.68 8.41 -8.24
C GLY A 59 4.62 9.52 -8.19
N LEU A 60 3.35 9.18 -8.35
CA LEU A 60 2.23 10.14 -8.34
C LEU A 60 1.94 10.70 -6.95
N TYR A 61 2.01 9.85 -5.92
CA TYR A 61 1.75 10.22 -4.52
C TYR A 61 3.04 10.50 -3.75
N TRP A 62 4.13 10.83 -4.45
CA TRP A 62 5.38 11.12 -3.76
C TRP A 62 5.19 12.35 -2.85
N PRO A 63 5.44 12.23 -1.53
CA PRO A 63 5.19 13.33 -0.61
C PRO A 63 6.29 14.39 -0.78
N HIS A 64 5.90 15.56 -1.28
CA HIS A 64 6.79 16.72 -1.43
C HIS A 64 7.02 17.49 -0.12
N VAL A 65 6.37 17.09 0.97
CA VAL A 65 6.51 17.70 2.29
C VAL A 65 7.89 17.38 2.89
N PRO A 66 8.73 18.37 3.20
CA PRO A 66 10.05 18.13 3.79
C PRO A 66 9.94 17.38 5.11
N GLY A 67 10.67 16.27 5.24
CA GLY A 67 10.62 15.47 6.45
C GLY A 67 9.28 14.74 6.66
N PHE A 68 8.54 14.42 5.59
CA PHE A 68 7.28 13.67 5.65
C PHE A 68 7.32 12.38 6.49
N TRP A 69 8.49 11.81 6.75
CA TRP A 69 8.72 10.64 7.59
C TRP A 69 8.75 10.94 9.10
N ARG A 70 8.90 12.21 9.49
CA ARG A 70 8.96 12.66 10.88
C ARG A 70 7.56 12.62 11.50
N VAL A 71 7.46 12.03 12.69
CA VAL A 71 6.18 11.81 13.39
C VAL A 71 5.40 13.11 13.56
N GLU A 72 6.11 14.21 13.81
CA GLU A 72 5.54 15.55 13.98
C GLU A 72 4.84 16.07 12.72
N VAL A 73 5.20 15.54 11.55
CA VAL A 73 4.65 15.93 10.24
C VAL A 73 3.41 15.10 9.88
N TRP A 74 3.51 13.78 9.98
CA TRP A 74 2.44 12.87 9.52
C TRP A 74 1.47 12.41 10.62
N TRP A 75 1.83 12.60 11.89
CA TRP A 75 1.03 12.21 13.05
C TRP A 75 0.69 13.41 13.93
N GLN A 76 -0.37 14.13 13.56
CA GLN A 76 -0.90 15.27 14.31
C GLN A 76 -1.84 14.82 15.44
N GLY A 77 -1.39 13.88 16.29
CA GLY A 77 -1.81 13.63 17.68
C GLY A 77 -3.29 13.60 18.14
N GLY A 78 -4.30 13.79 17.28
CA GLY A 78 -5.69 13.96 17.73
C GLY A 78 -6.76 13.73 16.66
N PHE A 79 -8.02 13.78 17.08
CA PHE A 79 -9.23 13.65 16.24
C PHE A 79 -9.61 14.95 15.49
N GLY A 80 -8.67 15.90 15.37
CA GLY A 80 -8.88 17.14 14.64
C GLY A 80 -8.76 16.96 13.13
N MET A 81 -9.16 17.99 12.38
CA MET A 81 -8.96 18.04 10.93
C MET A 81 -7.45 17.89 10.61
N ILE A 82 -7.12 16.86 9.83
CA ILE A 82 -5.75 16.60 9.37
C ILE A 82 -5.37 17.70 8.36
N THR A 83 -4.17 18.24 8.48
CA THR A 83 -3.65 19.18 7.47
C THR A 83 -3.36 18.46 6.15
N ALA A 84 -3.53 19.14 5.02
CA ALA A 84 -3.23 18.57 3.70
C ALA A 84 -1.77 18.05 3.58
N GLU A 85 -0.84 18.65 4.31
CA GLU A 85 0.56 18.18 4.36
C GLU A 85 0.69 16.84 5.10
N ALA A 86 0.01 16.69 6.24
CA ALA A 86 0.00 15.44 7.00
C ALA A 86 -0.70 14.32 6.22
N GLU A 87 -1.76 14.65 5.49
CA GLU A 87 -2.45 13.74 4.58
C GLU A 87 -1.53 13.27 3.45
N ALA A 88 -0.94 14.20 2.68
CA ALA A 88 -0.02 13.87 1.60
C ALA A 88 1.18 13.02 2.08
N ALA A 89 1.70 13.30 3.28
CA ALA A 89 2.75 12.50 3.90
C ALA A 89 2.28 11.06 4.19
N ARG A 90 1.09 10.88 4.79
CA ARG A 90 0.50 9.58 5.11
C ARG A 90 0.18 8.77 3.85
N GLU A 91 -0.47 9.40 2.88
CA GLU A 91 -0.83 8.81 1.59
C GLU A 91 0.42 8.33 0.83
N GLY A 92 1.43 9.19 0.73
CA GLY A 92 2.68 8.87 0.06
C GLY A 92 3.43 7.71 0.71
N MET A 93 3.56 7.73 2.04
CA MET A 93 4.14 6.59 2.77
C MET A 93 3.29 5.32 2.63
N GLY A 94 1.97 5.47 2.63
CA GLY A 94 1.01 4.40 2.37
C GLY A 94 1.27 3.70 1.03
N MET A 95 1.46 4.47 -0.03
CA MET A 95 1.81 3.97 -1.36
C MET A 95 3.17 3.26 -1.38
N MET A 96 4.18 3.80 -0.68
CA MET A 96 5.47 3.13 -0.53
C MET A 96 5.33 1.76 0.14
N PHE A 97 4.52 1.66 1.20
CA PHE A 97 4.25 0.39 1.87
C PHE A 97 3.46 -0.58 0.98
N ALA A 98 2.47 -0.11 0.23
CA ALA A 98 1.72 -0.95 -0.71
C ALA A 98 2.65 -1.55 -1.77
N ALA A 99 3.51 -0.72 -2.37
CA ALA A 99 4.50 -1.16 -3.35
C ALA A 99 5.51 -2.15 -2.75
N LEU A 100 6.01 -1.88 -1.54
CA LEU A 100 6.93 -2.76 -0.83
C LEU A 100 6.32 -4.15 -0.58
N VAL A 101 5.08 -4.21 -0.10
CA VAL A 101 4.41 -5.50 0.18
C VAL A 101 4.15 -6.28 -1.12
N LEU A 102 3.73 -5.62 -2.20
CA LEU A 102 3.56 -6.28 -3.50
C LEU A 102 4.89 -6.80 -4.03
N ALA A 103 5.96 -6.01 -3.94
CA ALA A 103 7.30 -6.41 -4.36
C ALA A 103 7.79 -7.63 -3.56
N ILE A 104 7.67 -7.61 -2.22
CA ILE A 104 8.00 -8.76 -1.37
C ILE A 104 7.17 -9.99 -1.77
N THR A 105 5.86 -9.81 -1.99
CA THR A 105 4.96 -10.91 -2.37
C THR A 105 5.35 -11.52 -3.72
N PHE A 106 5.75 -10.69 -4.69
CA PHE A 106 6.21 -11.15 -6.01
C PHE A 106 7.56 -11.87 -5.96
N LEU A 107 8.48 -11.36 -5.12
CA LEU A 107 9.84 -11.89 -4.93
C LEU A 107 9.88 -13.12 -4.03
N ALA A 108 8.87 -13.33 -3.18
CA ALA A 108 8.65 -14.54 -2.42
C ALA A 108 8.31 -15.71 -3.36
N ARG A 109 9.26 -16.09 -4.22
CA ARG A 109 9.20 -17.37 -4.94
C ARG A 109 9.17 -18.48 -3.92
N GLY A 110 8.24 -19.42 -4.12
CA GLY A 110 8.17 -20.65 -3.35
C GLY A 110 9.52 -21.37 -3.39
N ARG A 111 10.30 -21.24 -2.32
CA ARG A 111 11.36 -22.17 -1.95
C ARG A 111 10.76 -23.46 -1.36
N ARG A 112 9.60 -23.89 -1.85
CA ARG A 112 8.83 -25.03 -1.34
C ARG A 112 8.38 -25.91 -2.50
#